data_AF-A0A521XV08-F1
#
_entry.id   AF-A0A521XV08-F1
#
_cell.length_a   1.000
_cell.length_b   1.000
_cell.length_c   1.000
_cell.angle_alpha   90.00
_cell.angle_beta   90.00
_cell.angle_gamma   90.00
#
_symmetry.space_group_name_H-M   'P 1'
#
loop_
_entity.id
_entity.type
_entity.pdbx_description
1 polymer ?
#
loop_
_entity_poly.entity_id
_entity_poly.type
_entity_poly.pdbx_seq_one_letter_code
_entity_poly.pdbx_strand_id
1 'polypeptide(L)'
;MSAITLEQVLLAGFQTSAEADRRTEQLRSGLGLSAKNRIARLAIGRSLSEATYPTGSLDGAGKSIKGDVLFGLDELPLWVGLLFTHLKKTDPRAELTLSTLHDLVKRHWNRGISLLMEDWDEAGEDYNRFVDILVRRRANLPDSGGVSPVVTATSEDGVWEAVGRDPVPVLLDLGREVDSDEPFRWTVNGVGYSPHVAVMGQVGSGKTRTMLEMLMQVRKQTGASVIVLDLGKGDLANQHDFIKTIGARVLHVPEEPIPLDMFHGSDESDLTASDAIMGFRDSFAKVMQSKAGAVQLETMKDALRPLFSRRKNISLGDISQALRDFYDDRKLKTDSVISTISDLTERIIFQPGMSPSRFFSQSWIITFANAHDTQKNLAAYLLLDTLNTFLKRTPEAPQDAQGHRAIRAVLAVDEARHLLVSRHKALSDNIRLHRAKGLMVTLASQSPDDYDGAGDDYLENIGLPVCFKTNAVSNQVLQNMFRGKVSFAALPIGVFMTMKSSKPIKVKAF
;
A
#
# COMPACT_ATOMS: atom_id res chain seq x y z
N MET A 1 44.29 -2.93 20.04
CA MET A 1 43.66 -3.45 18.80
C MET A 1 42.78 -2.35 18.24
N SER A 2 42.85 -2.07 16.93
CA SER A 2 42.02 -1.00 16.35
C SER A 2 40.55 -1.40 16.45
N ALA A 3 39.71 -0.55 17.05
CA ALA A 3 38.27 -0.73 17.03
C ALA A 3 37.80 -0.82 15.57
N ILE A 4 37.00 -1.84 15.25
CA ILE A 4 36.41 -2.00 13.93
C ILE A 4 35.54 -0.77 13.61
N THR A 5 35.66 -0.21 12.41
CA THR A 5 34.77 0.86 11.96
C THR A 5 33.62 0.28 11.15
N LEU A 6 32.45 0.93 11.19
CA LEU A 6 31.30 0.50 10.37
C LEU A 6 31.60 0.57 8.86
N GLU A 7 32.45 1.51 8.44
CA GLU A 7 32.93 1.61 7.07
C GLU A 7 33.72 0.36 6.62
N GLN A 8 34.58 -0.18 7.49
CA GLN A 8 35.27 -1.44 7.23
C GLN A 8 34.28 -2.62 7.07
N VAL A 9 33.18 -2.61 7.83
CA VAL A 9 32.15 -3.64 7.74
C VAL A 9 31.37 -3.53 6.43
N LEU A 10 31.02 -2.32 5.97
CA LEU A 10 30.31 -2.12 4.71
C LEU A 10 31.09 -2.65 3.50
N LEU A 11 32.41 -2.45 3.50
CA LEU A 11 33.29 -2.86 2.40
C LEU A 11 33.67 -4.34 2.45
N ALA A 12 33.49 -5.02 3.58
CA ALA A 12 33.85 -6.41 3.76
C ALA A 12 32.87 -7.37 3.05
N GLY A 13 33.37 -8.54 2.65
CA GLY A 13 32.58 -9.60 2.05
C GLY A 13 32.23 -10.69 3.08
N PHE A 14 30.95 -10.99 3.23
CA PHE A 14 30.43 -11.98 4.16
C PHE A 14 29.92 -13.21 3.43
N GLN A 15 30.22 -14.39 3.96
CA GLN A 15 29.85 -15.66 3.34
C GLN A 15 29.48 -16.70 4.39
N THR A 16 28.72 -17.70 3.94
CA THR A 16 28.33 -18.88 4.72
C THR A 16 29.02 -20.15 4.17
N SER A 17 28.64 -21.33 4.65
CA SER A 17 29.14 -22.58 4.09
C SER A 17 28.60 -22.83 2.67
N ALA A 18 29.28 -23.66 1.87
CA ALA A 18 28.80 -24.01 0.52
C ALA A 18 27.41 -24.69 0.54
N GLU A 19 27.11 -25.49 1.56
CA GLU A 19 25.80 -26.13 1.71
C GLU A 19 24.71 -25.10 2.04
N ALA A 20 24.96 -24.22 3.01
CA ALA A 20 24.04 -23.15 3.37
C ALA A 20 23.81 -22.18 2.20
N ASP A 21 24.82 -21.95 1.37
CA ASP A 21 24.69 -21.13 0.16
C ASP A 21 23.69 -21.71 -0.83
N ARG A 22 23.78 -23.02 -1.08
CA ARG A 22 22.84 -23.76 -1.96
C ARG A 22 21.41 -23.72 -1.42
N ARG A 23 21.24 -23.96 -0.12
CA ARG A 23 19.91 -23.86 0.53
C ARG A 23 19.34 -22.45 0.47
N THR A 24 20.19 -21.43 0.62
CA THR A 24 19.78 -20.03 0.48
C THR A 24 19.21 -19.77 -0.91
N GLU A 25 19.85 -20.31 -1.95
CA GLU A 25 19.38 -20.14 -3.34
C GLU A 25 18.10 -20.92 -3.65
N GLN A 26 17.97 -22.13 -3.08
CA GLN A 26 16.75 -22.93 -3.17
C GLN A 26 15.57 -22.19 -2.54
N LEU A 27 15.72 -21.72 -1.29
CA LEU A 27 14.66 -20.98 -0.60
C LEU A 27 14.37 -19.63 -1.28
N ARG A 28 15.39 -18.93 -1.81
CA ARG A 28 15.20 -17.72 -2.61
C ARG A 28 14.26 -17.97 -3.79
N SER A 29 14.49 -19.08 -4.49
CA SER A 29 13.69 -19.49 -5.64
C SER A 29 12.28 -19.90 -5.22
N GLY A 30 12.13 -20.69 -4.15
CA GLY A 30 10.83 -21.11 -3.60
C GLY A 30 9.96 -19.94 -3.11
N LEU A 31 10.58 -18.89 -2.57
CA LEU A 31 9.89 -17.68 -2.10
C LEU A 31 9.75 -16.59 -3.19
N GLY A 32 10.22 -16.83 -4.42
CA GLY A 32 10.13 -15.87 -5.53
C GLY A 32 10.89 -14.55 -5.32
N LEU A 33 11.90 -14.52 -4.44
CA LEU A 33 12.64 -13.29 -4.13
C LEU A 33 13.75 -13.03 -5.15
N SER A 34 13.88 -11.82 -5.66
CA SER A 34 14.91 -11.46 -6.65
C SER A 34 16.33 -11.40 -6.09
N ALA A 35 16.50 -11.19 -4.77
CA ALA A 35 17.79 -10.88 -4.17
C ALA A 35 18.14 -11.82 -3.00
N LYS A 36 19.34 -12.41 -3.07
CA LYS A 36 19.86 -13.39 -2.11
C LYS A 36 20.11 -12.82 -0.71
N ASN A 37 20.51 -11.55 -0.62
CA ASN A 37 20.75 -10.86 0.66
C ASN A 37 19.50 -10.83 1.56
N ARG A 38 18.29 -10.81 0.99
CA ARG A 38 17.04 -10.86 1.77
C ARG A 38 16.88 -12.19 2.50
N ILE A 39 17.16 -13.31 1.84
CA ILE A 39 17.15 -14.63 2.47
C ILE A 39 18.27 -14.76 3.50
N ALA A 40 19.45 -14.22 3.20
CA ALA A 40 20.56 -14.20 4.14
C ALA A 40 20.20 -13.48 5.45
N ARG A 41 19.56 -12.30 5.38
CA ARG A 41 19.05 -11.59 6.56
C ARG A 41 17.99 -12.38 7.30
N LEU A 42 17.05 -12.99 6.59
CA LEU A 42 16.01 -13.83 7.18
C LEU A 42 16.62 -15.01 7.95
N ALA A 43 17.62 -15.66 7.37
CA ALA A 43 18.35 -16.75 8.01
C ALA A 43 19.07 -16.26 9.28
N ILE A 44 19.82 -15.17 9.21
CA ILE A 44 20.50 -14.60 10.37
C ILE A 44 19.49 -14.25 11.47
N GLY A 45 18.38 -13.61 11.13
CA GLY A 45 17.30 -13.28 12.07
C GLY A 45 16.66 -14.52 12.71
N ARG A 46 16.30 -15.53 11.92
CA ARG A 46 15.76 -16.80 12.43
C ARG A 46 16.75 -17.47 13.38
N SER A 47 18.03 -17.47 13.04
CA SER A 47 19.07 -17.98 13.92
C SER A 47 19.19 -17.19 15.22
N LEU A 48 19.04 -15.86 15.20
CA LEU A 48 19.08 -15.02 16.40
C LEU A 48 17.86 -15.20 17.33
N SER A 49 16.76 -15.76 16.82
CA SER A 49 15.59 -16.10 17.65
C SER A 49 15.81 -17.33 18.54
N GLU A 50 16.82 -18.15 18.24
CA GLU A 50 17.18 -19.31 19.06
C GLU A 50 18.04 -18.87 20.27
N ALA A 51 17.69 -19.34 21.47
CA ALA A 51 18.40 -19.00 22.70
C ALA A 51 19.84 -19.54 22.76
N THR A 52 20.15 -20.57 21.97
CA THR A 52 21.48 -21.20 21.92
C THR A 52 22.39 -20.51 20.92
N TYR A 53 23.70 -20.55 21.14
CA TYR A 53 24.69 -20.07 20.17
C TYR A 53 25.00 -21.13 19.10
N PRO A 54 25.13 -20.77 17.79
CA PRO A 54 25.44 -21.73 16.74
C PRO A 54 26.87 -22.27 16.84
N THR A 55 27.02 -23.55 17.17
CA THR A 55 28.31 -24.25 17.30
C THR A 55 28.67 -25.05 16.05
N GLY A 56 29.93 -25.51 15.95
CA GLY A 56 30.43 -26.35 14.85
C GLY A 56 31.52 -25.69 14.01
N SER A 57 32.31 -26.52 13.31
CA SER A 57 33.28 -26.05 12.31
C SER A 57 32.59 -25.94 10.95
N LEU A 58 32.69 -24.78 10.31
CA LEU A 58 32.03 -24.49 9.03
C LEU A 58 33.08 -24.08 8.01
N ASP A 59 32.94 -24.59 6.79
CA ASP A 59 33.68 -24.05 5.65
C ASP A 59 33.23 -22.61 5.37
N GLY A 60 34.09 -21.88 4.65
CA GLY A 60 33.79 -20.54 4.13
C GLY A 60 33.73 -20.55 2.61
N ALA A 61 33.07 -21.54 2.01
CA ALA A 61 33.05 -21.71 0.55
C ALA A 61 31.77 -21.20 -0.13
N GLY A 62 30.84 -20.58 0.62
CA GLY A 62 29.67 -19.91 0.05
C GLY A 62 30.01 -18.64 -0.74
N LYS A 63 29.09 -18.16 -1.56
CA LYS A 63 29.30 -16.93 -2.35
C LYS A 63 29.21 -15.71 -1.45
N SER A 64 30.27 -14.89 -1.48
CA SER A 64 30.37 -13.67 -0.68
C SER A 64 29.35 -12.59 -1.09
N ILE A 65 28.76 -11.92 -0.10
CA ILE A 65 27.91 -10.73 -0.23
C ILE A 65 28.60 -9.58 0.51
N LYS A 66 28.76 -8.42 -0.15
CA LYS A 66 29.32 -7.23 0.50
C LYS A 66 28.44 -6.73 1.64
N GLY A 67 29.03 -6.15 2.67
CA GLY A 67 28.35 -5.70 3.88
C GLY A 67 27.27 -4.63 3.64
N ASP A 68 27.52 -3.69 2.73
CA ASP A 68 26.54 -2.70 2.28
C ASP A 68 25.27 -3.34 1.67
N VAL A 69 25.43 -4.39 0.86
CA VAL A 69 24.33 -5.16 0.28
C VAL A 69 23.70 -6.07 1.32
N LEU A 70 24.50 -6.75 2.14
CA LEU A 70 24.02 -7.72 3.13
C LEU A 70 23.26 -7.06 4.26
N PHE A 71 23.71 -5.93 4.80
CA PHE A 71 23.11 -5.29 5.97
C PHE A 71 22.37 -4.00 5.66
N GLY A 72 22.71 -3.32 4.56
CA GLY A 72 22.15 -2.00 4.25
C GLY A 72 22.86 -0.90 5.04
N LEU A 73 22.96 0.30 4.48
CA LEU A 73 23.69 1.41 5.09
C LEU A 73 23.08 1.85 6.43
N ASP A 74 21.74 1.96 6.49
CA ASP A 74 21.03 2.49 7.66
C ASP A 74 20.87 1.47 8.79
N GLU A 75 20.77 0.18 8.45
CA GLU A 75 20.48 -0.90 9.41
C GLU A 75 21.75 -1.61 9.93
N LEU A 76 22.92 -1.31 9.36
CA LEU A 76 24.18 -1.96 9.72
C LEU A 76 24.48 -1.92 11.23
N PRO A 77 24.36 -0.78 11.94
CA PRO A 77 24.65 -0.74 13.38
C PRO A 77 23.77 -1.71 14.18
N LEU A 78 22.51 -1.89 13.76
CA LEU A 78 21.56 -2.80 14.40
C LEU A 78 21.98 -4.25 14.21
N TRP A 79 22.31 -4.67 12.98
CA TRP A 79 22.74 -6.03 12.68
C TRP A 79 24.01 -6.41 13.44
N VAL A 80 25.01 -5.53 13.43
CA VAL A 80 26.26 -5.73 14.17
C VAL A 80 25.99 -5.80 15.68
N GLY A 81 25.15 -4.90 16.19
CA GLY A 81 24.75 -4.87 17.59
C GLY A 81 24.06 -6.16 18.05
N LEU A 82 23.10 -6.67 17.28
CA LEU A 82 22.35 -7.90 17.59
C LEU A 82 23.26 -9.13 17.59
N LEU A 83 24.05 -9.32 16.53
CA LEU A 83 24.99 -10.44 16.40
C LEU A 83 26.01 -10.45 17.53
N PHE A 84 26.58 -9.29 17.84
CA PHE A 84 27.60 -9.20 18.88
C PHE A 84 27.01 -9.32 20.30
N THR A 85 25.81 -8.78 20.54
CA THR A 85 25.10 -8.99 21.82
C THR A 85 24.82 -10.47 22.04
N HIS A 86 24.44 -11.20 21.00
CA HIS A 86 24.20 -12.63 21.09
C HIS A 86 25.49 -13.42 21.43
N LEU A 87 26.64 -13.03 20.85
CA LEU A 87 27.95 -13.57 21.24
C LEU A 87 28.28 -13.26 22.70
N LYS A 88 28.12 -12.01 23.12
CA LYS A 88 28.44 -11.53 24.47
C LYS A 88 27.66 -12.23 25.58
N LYS A 89 26.44 -12.73 25.29
CA LYS A 89 25.69 -13.58 26.24
C LYS A 89 26.40 -14.91 26.52
N THR A 90 27.16 -15.41 25.55
CA THR A 90 27.86 -16.71 25.64
C THR A 90 29.32 -16.54 26.07
N ASP A 91 30.00 -15.51 25.54
CA ASP A 91 31.35 -15.10 25.92
C ASP A 91 31.38 -13.61 26.26
N PRO A 92 31.23 -13.24 27.55
CA PRO A 92 31.25 -11.84 27.99
C PRO A 92 32.56 -11.11 27.68
N ARG A 93 33.67 -11.83 27.46
CA ARG A 93 34.99 -11.25 27.19
C ARG A 93 35.29 -11.09 25.70
N ALA A 94 34.43 -11.59 24.82
CA ALA A 94 34.61 -11.48 23.37
C ALA A 94 34.81 -10.03 22.91
N GLU A 95 35.74 -9.78 21.99
CA GLU A 95 35.94 -8.45 21.40
C GLU A 95 35.34 -8.38 20.00
N LEU A 96 34.78 -7.22 19.63
CA LEU A 96 34.23 -7.01 18.30
C LEU A 96 35.34 -6.65 17.33
N THR A 97 35.77 -7.63 16.55
CA THR A 97 36.71 -7.51 15.43
C THR A 97 36.04 -7.94 14.11
N LEU A 98 36.63 -7.60 12.97
CA LEU A 98 36.09 -8.01 11.67
C LEU A 98 36.09 -9.54 11.51
N SER A 99 37.13 -10.21 12.03
CA SER A 99 37.23 -11.67 12.04
C SER A 99 36.10 -12.31 12.85
N THR A 100 35.83 -11.79 14.05
CA THR A 100 34.71 -12.27 14.88
C THR A 100 33.36 -12.01 14.22
N LEU A 101 33.18 -10.88 13.54
CA LEU A 101 31.94 -10.58 12.83
C LEU A 101 31.75 -11.49 11.60
N HIS A 102 32.80 -11.77 10.83
CA HIS A 102 32.76 -12.77 9.76
C HIS A 102 32.31 -14.14 10.28
N ASP A 103 32.88 -14.58 11.40
CA ASP A 103 32.52 -15.88 11.98
C ASP A 103 31.07 -15.90 12.51
N LEU A 104 30.62 -14.81 13.15
CA LEU A 104 29.24 -14.65 13.61
C LEU A 104 28.24 -14.76 12.46
N VAL A 105 28.46 -14.00 11.38
CA VAL A 105 27.57 -13.99 10.21
C VAL A 105 27.52 -15.37 9.57
N LYS A 106 28.69 -15.99 9.36
CA LYS A 106 28.79 -17.34 8.78
C LYS A 106 27.98 -18.36 9.60
N ARG A 107 28.17 -18.41 10.91
CA ARG A 107 27.48 -19.36 11.80
C ARG A 107 25.98 -19.11 11.87
N HIS A 108 25.60 -17.84 12.05
CA HIS A 108 24.19 -17.48 12.17
C HIS A 108 23.44 -17.73 10.87
N TRP A 109 24.01 -17.35 9.73
CA TRP A 109 23.43 -17.64 8.44
C TRP A 109 23.32 -19.16 8.20
N ASN A 110 24.38 -19.93 8.44
CA ASN A 110 24.36 -21.38 8.24
C ASN A 110 23.27 -22.08 9.06
N ARG A 111 23.18 -21.80 10.37
CA ARG A 111 22.11 -22.37 11.20
C ARG A 111 20.74 -21.89 10.75
N GLY A 112 20.64 -20.58 10.51
CA GLY A 112 19.40 -19.92 10.15
C GLY A 112 18.75 -20.49 8.91
N ILE A 113 19.53 -20.73 7.85
CA ILE A 113 18.97 -21.27 6.61
C ILE A 113 18.52 -22.72 6.78
N SER A 114 19.19 -23.52 7.61
CA SER A 114 18.72 -24.87 7.92
C SER A 114 17.37 -24.85 8.64
N LEU A 115 17.21 -23.97 9.65
CA LEU A 115 15.94 -23.80 10.34
C LEU A 115 14.83 -23.31 9.41
N LEU A 116 15.15 -22.39 8.49
CA LEU A 116 14.18 -21.92 7.50
C LEU A 116 13.80 -23.00 6.49
N MET A 117 14.71 -23.89 6.11
CA MET A 117 14.38 -25.02 5.25
C MET A 117 13.47 -26.01 5.98
N GLU A 118 13.71 -26.27 7.27
CA GLU A 118 12.80 -27.09 8.09
C GLU A 118 11.41 -26.44 8.20
N ASP A 119 11.33 -25.13 8.46
CA ASP A 119 10.08 -24.38 8.50
C ASP A 119 9.37 -24.38 7.12
N TRP A 120 10.13 -24.38 6.01
CA TRP A 120 9.63 -24.45 4.63
C TRP A 120 9.07 -25.83 4.28
N ASP A 121 9.78 -26.89 4.68
CA ASP A 121 9.33 -28.27 4.50
C ASP A 121 8.09 -28.56 5.37
N GLU A 122 8.05 -28.04 6.61
CA GLU A 122 6.86 -28.10 7.50
C GLU A 122 5.65 -27.39 6.88
N ALA A 123 5.87 -26.29 6.17
CA ALA A 123 4.82 -25.57 5.45
C ALA A 123 4.28 -26.34 4.22
N GLY A 124 4.93 -27.44 3.82
CA GLY A 124 4.61 -28.16 2.59
C GLY A 124 4.95 -27.35 1.33
N GLU A 125 6.02 -26.54 1.40
CA GLU A 125 6.43 -25.61 0.35
C GLU A 125 5.37 -24.56 -0.03
N ASP A 126 4.40 -24.31 0.87
CA ASP A 126 3.40 -23.26 0.71
C ASP A 126 3.89 -21.96 1.36
N TYR A 127 3.98 -20.90 0.55
CA TYR A 127 4.44 -19.59 0.99
C TYR A 127 3.64 -19.02 2.18
N ASN A 128 2.31 -19.14 2.17
CA ASN A 128 1.48 -18.54 3.20
C ASN A 128 1.62 -19.29 4.53
N ARG A 129 1.67 -20.63 4.48
CA ARG A 129 1.93 -21.45 5.67
C ARG A 129 3.32 -21.22 6.23
N PHE A 130 4.31 -21.03 5.36
CA PHE A 130 5.67 -20.71 5.78
C PHE A 130 5.72 -19.38 6.54
N VAL A 131 5.06 -18.33 6.01
CA VAL A 131 4.95 -17.04 6.70
C VAL A 131 4.21 -17.18 8.04
N ASP A 132 3.13 -17.97 8.08
CA ASP A 132 2.36 -18.21 9.30
C ASP A 132 3.20 -18.91 10.39
N ILE A 133 3.98 -19.93 10.01
CA ILE A 133 4.93 -20.61 10.91
C ILE A 133 5.94 -19.62 11.47
N LEU A 134 6.55 -18.79 10.62
CA LEU A 134 7.54 -17.80 11.06
C LEU A 134 6.94 -16.77 12.01
N VAL A 135 5.75 -16.24 11.71
CA VAL A 135 5.11 -15.16 12.49
C VAL A 135 4.53 -15.67 13.80
N ARG A 136 3.77 -16.77 13.78
CA ARG A 136 3.03 -17.23 14.96
C ARG A 136 3.82 -18.16 15.86
N ARG A 137 4.60 -19.09 15.28
CA ARG A 137 5.27 -20.15 16.05
C ARG A 137 6.72 -19.85 16.39
N ARG A 138 7.43 -19.08 15.55
CA ARG A 138 8.89 -18.89 15.71
C ARG A 138 9.26 -17.52 16.24
N ALA A 139 8.51 -16.47 15.90
CA ALA A 139 8.79 -15.13 16.40
C ALA A 139 8.37 -14.93 17.87
N ASN A 140 7.64 -15.90 18.48
CA ASN A 140 7.01 -15.77 19.82
C ASN A 140 6.41 -14.37 20.01
N LEU A 141 5.87 -13.81 18.92
CA LEU A 141 5.11 -12.58 18.98
C LEU A 141 3.90 -12.94 19.84
N PRO A 142 3.66 -12.21 20.94
CA PRO A 142 2.60 -12.57 21.87
C PRO A 142 1.32 -12.83 21.09
N ASP A 143 0.78 -14.05 21.25
CA ASP A 143 -0.57 -14.40 20.83
C ASP A 143 -1.50 -13.50 21.61
N SER A 144 -1.77 -12.33 21.05
CA SER A 144 -2.54 -11.24 21.63
C SER A 144 -1.79 -10.46 22.73
N GLY A 145 -1.60 -9.15 22.49
CA GLY A 145 -2.10 -8.19 23.46
C GLY A 145 -3.60 -8.37 23.58
N GLY A 146 -4.01 -9.41 24.31
CA GLY A 146 -5.39 -9.67 24.68
C GLY A 146 -5.75 -8.59 25.68
N VAL A 147 -6.36 -7.52 25.20
CA VAL A 147 -7.31 -6.79 26.02
C VAL A 147 -8.47 -7.76 26.23
N SER A 148 -8.44 -8.53 27.32
CA SER A 148 -9.70 -8.90 27.96
C SER A 148 -10.47 -7.59 28.11
N PRO A 149 -11.75 -7.51 27.69
CA PRO A 149 -12.52 -6.29 27.80
C PRO A 149 -12.73 -6.03 29.29
N VAL A 150 -11.79 -5.33 29.90
CA VAL A 150 -12.14 -4.42 30.95
C VAL A 150 -13.06 -3.44 30.25
N VAL A 151 -14.36 -3.66 30.48
CA VAL A 151 -15.40 -2.68 30.27
C VAL A 151 -15.08 -1.51 31.20
N THR A 152 -14.09 -0.72 30.82
CA THR A 152 -14.02 0.68 31.14
C THR A 152 -14.58 1.37 29.93
N ALA A 153 -15.87 1.68 30.06
CA ALA A 153 -16.64 2.46 29.12
C ALA A 153 -15.85 3.69 28.67
N THR A 154 -15.50 3.71 27.38
CA THR A 154 -15.84 4.71 26.34
C THR A 154 -14.72 4.74 25.31
N SER A 155 -14.75 3.83 24.34
CA SER A 155 -14.04 4.00 23.07
C SER A 155 -14.83 3.26 21.98
N GLU A 156 -15.52 4.02 21.13
CA GLU A 156 -16.40 3.56 20.04
C GLU A 156 -15.64 2.95 18.83
N ASP A 157 -14.33 2.76 18.89
CA ASP A 157 -13.55 2.31 17.73
C ASP A 157 -13.40 0.79 17.70
N GLY A 158 -14.53 0.14 17.40
CA GLY A 158 -14.64 -1.29 17.17
C GLY A 158 -13.99 -1.73 15.86
N VAL A 159 -13.64 -3.03 15.84
CA VAL A 159 -13.42 -3.88 14.67
C VAL A 159 -14.21 -3.39 13.45
N TRP A 160 -13.67 -3.55 12.23
CA TRP A 160 -14.41 -3.27 10.98
C TRP A 160 -15.59 -4.24 10.81
N GLU A 161 -16.59 -4.14 11.69
CA GLU A 161 -17.88 -4.77 11.66
C GLU A 161 -18.69 -4.05 10.59
N ALA A 162 -18.56 -4.50 9.34
CA ALA A 162 -19.60 -4.22 8.38
C ALA A 162 -20.42 -5.49 8.17
N VAL A 163 -21.72 -5.28 8.28
CA VAL A 163 -22.79 -6.22 7.97
C VAL A 163 -22.65 -6.69 6.51
N GLY A 164 -22.70 -8.01 6.31
CA GLY A 164 -22.79 -8.67 5.00
C GLY A 164 -21.48 -8.64 4.21
N ARG A 165 -20.54 -9.53 4.53
CA ARG A 165 -19.23 -9.64 3.83
C ARG A 165 -18.84 -11.09 3.62
N ASP A 166 -19.81 -11.92 3.30
CA ASP A 166 -19.55 -13.33 3.08
C ASP A 166 -18.61 -13.46 1.88
N PRO A 167 -17.56 -14.29 1.99
CA PRO A 167 -16.73 -14.58 0.86
C PRO A 167 -17.59 -15.36 -0.15
N VAL A 168 -17.96 -14.70 -1.24
CA VAL A 168 -18.71 -15.28 -2.36
C VAL A 168 -18.08 -14.81 -3.66
N PRO A 169 -18.17 -15.60 -4.75
CA PRO A 169 -17.72 -15.15 -6.05
C PRO A 169 -18.55 -13.95 -6.51
N VAL A 170 -17.87 -12.86 -6.86
CA VAL A 170 -18.50 -11.61 -7.33
C VAL A 170 -18.42 -11.56 -8.84
N LEU A 171 -19.56 -11.77 -9.50
CA LEU A 171 -19.68 -11.85 -10.94
C LEU A 171 -20.16 -10.52 -11.51
N LEU A 172 -19.39 -9.95 -12.43
CA LEU A 172 -19.79 -8.77 -13.20
C LEU A 172 -20.30 -9.20 -14.56
N ASP A 173 -21.48 -8.73 -14.93
CA ASP A 173 -21.96 -8.74 -16.30
C ASP A 173 -21.65 -7.38 -16.93
N LEU A 174 -20.74 -7.36 -17.91
CA LEU A 174 -20.30 -6.12 -18.57
C LEU A 174 -20.83 -5.99 -20.00
N GLY A 175 -21.81 -6.81 -20.39
CA GLY A 175 -22.44 -6.78 -21.70
C GLY A 175 -22.17 -8.04 -22.51
N ARG A 176 -22.06 -7.92 -23.83
CA ARG A 176 -21.97 -9.06 -24.76
C ARG A 176 -20.75 -9.01 -25.65
N GLU A 177 -20.13 -10.15 -25.87
CA GLU A 177 -19.03 -10.29 -26.82
C GLU A 177 -19.49 -9.94 -28.24
N VAL A 178 -18.72 -9.12 -28.94
CA VAL A 178 -19.12 -8.64 -30.29
C VAL A 178 -19.14 -9.77 -31.32
N ASP A 179 -18.22 -10.73 -31.19
CA ASP A 179 -18.04 -11.79 -32.20
C ASP A 179 -18.99 -12.99 -31.99
N SER A 180 -19.37 -13.28 -30.75
CA SER A 180 -20.19 -14.46 -30.37
C SER A 180 -21.59 -14.13 -29.86
N ASP A 181 -21.85 -12.87 -29.51
CA ASP A 181 -23.06 -12.39 -28.80
C ASP A 181 -23.29 -13.05 -27.42
N GLU A 182 -22.29 -13.76 -26.88
CA GLU A 182 -22.35 -14.37 -25.56
C GLU A 182 -22.17 -13.31 -24.45
N PRO A 183 -22.84 -13.46 -23.28
CA PRO A 183 -22.62 -12.58 -22.14
C PRO A 183 -21.17 -12.62 -21.66
N PHE A 184 -20.53 -11.45 -21.58
CA PHE A 184 -19.21 -11.33 -20.97
C PHE A 184 -19.35 -11.18 -19.46
N ARG A 185 -18.97 -12.25 -18.74
CA ARG A 185 -18.95 -12.28 -17.28
C ARG A 185 -17.53 -12.36 -16.74
N TRP A 186 -17.26 -11.57 -15.70
CA TRP A 186 -15.95 -11.52 -15.04
C TRP A 186 -16.09 -11.75 -13.53
N THR A 187 -15.28 -12.66 -12.97
CA THR A 187 -15.22 -12.87 -11.52
C THR A 187 -14.17 -11.94 -10.91
N VAL A 188 -14.60 -10.88 -10.22
CA VAL A 188 -13.72 -9.83 -9.67
C VAL A 188 -12.72 -10.39 -8.68
N ASN A 189 -13.20 -11.19 -7.73
CA ASN A 189 -12.40 -11.80 -6.68
C ASN A 189 -12.00 -13.25 -7.03
N GLY A 190 -11.83 -13.55 -8.31
CA GLY A 190 -11.36 -14.84 -8.78
C GLY A 190 -10.00 -15.23 -8.17
N VAL A 191 -9.82 -16.53 -7.89
CA VAL A 191 -8.57 -17.05 -7.33
C VAL A 191 -7.41 -16.77 -8.28
N GLY A 192 -6.32 -16.21 -7.76
CA GLY A 192 -5.14 -15.84 -8.57
C GLY A 192 -5.28 -14.53 -9.34
N TYR A 193 -6.47 -13.92 -9.41
CA TYR A 193 -6.70 -12.64 -10.09
C TYR A 193 -6.79 -11.46 -9.11
N SER A 194 -6.28 -10.31 -9.54
CA SER A 194 -6.44 -9.08 -8.77
C SER A 194 -7.86 -8.52 -8.89
N PRO A 195 -8.47 -7.99 -7.83
CA PRO A 195 -9.81 -7.38 -7.91
C PRO A 195 -9.79 -5.99 -8.56
N HIS A 196 -8.63 -5.41 -8.81
CA HIS A 196 -8.53 -4.03 -9.30
C HIS A 196 -8.89 -3.89 -10.78
N VAL A 197 -9.52 -2.78 -11.12
CA VAL A 197 -10.07 -2.50 -12.45
C VAL A 197 -9.52 -1.18 -12.98
N ALA A 198 -9.07 -1.17 -14.23
CA ALA A 198 -8.81 0.06 -14.98
C ALA A 198 -9.85 0.25 -16.07
N VAL A 199 -10.45 1.43 -16.12
CA VAL A 199 -11.39 1.84 -17.17
C VAL A 199 -10.78 3.02 -17.93
N MET A 200 -10.50 2.81 -19.21
CA MET A 200 -9.84 3.79 -20.07
C MET A 200 -10.73 4.13 -21.25
N GLY A 201 -10.69 5.38 -21.70
CA GLY A 201 -11.37 5.77 -22.93
C GLY A 201 -11.64 7.26 -23.01
N GLN A 202 -11.73 7.78 -24.22
CA GLN A 202 -12.02 9.20 -24.44
C GLN A 202 -13.40 9.60 -23.89
N VAL A 203 -13.63 10.90 -23.75
CA VAL A 203 -14.91 11.46 -23.32
C VAL A 203 -16.05 10.96 -24.22
N GLY A 204 -17.18 10.59 -23.60
CA GLY A 204 -18.37 10.09 -24.31
C GLY A 204 -18.27 8.64 -24.80
N SER A 205 -17.20 7.91 -24.47
CA SER A 205 -17.00 6.53 -24.94
C SER A 205 -17.83 5.46 -24.22
N GLY A 206 -18.27 5.74 -23.00
CA GLY A 206 -18.99 4.81 -22.12
C GLY A 206 -18.30 4.51 -20.77
N LYS A 207 -17.05 4.98 -20.57
CA LYS A 207 -16.24 4.70 -19.35
C LYS A 207 -17.01 4.82 -18.04
N THR A 208 -17.60 5.99 -17.79
CA THR A 208 -18.23 6.32 -16.52
C THR A 208 -19.47 5.46 -16.30
N ARG A 209 -20.33 5.29 -17.32
CA ARG A 209 -21.50 4.39 -17.24
C ARG A 209 -21.09 2.97 -16.88
N THR A 210 -20.08 2.42 -17.55
CA THR A 210 -19.61 1.06 -17.27
C THR A 210 -19.02 0.91 -15.87
N MET A 211 -18.26 1.90 -15.41
CA MET A 211 -17.75 1.93 -14.04
C MET A 211 -18.89 1.94 -13.01
N LEU A 212 -19.87 2.83 -13.14
CA LEU A 212 -20.98 2.95 -12.18
C LEU A 212 -21.80 1.67 -12.06
N GLU A 213 -22.11 1.05 -13.20
CA GLU A 213 -22.88 -0.20 -13.26
C GLU A 213 -22.12 -1.37 -12.64
N MET A 214 -20.81 -1.45 -12.88
CA MET A 214 -19.95 -2.41 -12.18
C MET A 214 -20.01 -2.21 -10.66
N LEU A 215 -19.87 -0.97 -10.18
CA LEU A 215 -19.90 -0.67 -8.74
C LEU A 215 -21.25 -1.04 -8.10
N MET A 216 -22.36 -0.80 -8.82
CA MET A 216 -23.70 -1.22 -8.38
C MET A 216 -23.81 -2.74 -8.29
N GLN A 217 -23.27 -3.48 -9.26
CA GLN A 217 -23.26 -4.95 -9.24
C GLN A 217 -22.44 -5.49 -8.06
N VAL A 218 -21.25 -4.92 -7.80
CA VAL A 218 -20.41 -5.31 -6.65
C VAL A 218 -21.16 -5.05 -5.35
N ARG A 219 -21.72 -3.84 -5.16
CA ARG A 219 -22.48 -3.50 -3.96
C ARG A 219 -23.65 -4.44 -3.72
N LYS A 220 -24.44 -4.74 -4.75
CA LYS A 220 -25.63 -5.61 -4.65
C LYS A 220 -25.25 -7.03 -4.22
N GLN A 221 -24.10 -7.54 -4.65
CA GLN A 221 -23.64 -8.88 -4.33
C GLN A 221 -22.91 -8.96 -2.97
N THR A 222 -22.23 -7.89 -2.57
CA THR A 222 -21.26 -7.95 -1.46
C THR A 222 -21.62 -7.09 -0.27
N GLY A 223 -22.55 -6.14 -0.38
CA GLY A 223 -22.78 -5.14 0.68
C GLY A 223 -21.58 -4.22 0.96
N ALA A 224 -20.47 -4.33 0.21
CA ALA A 224 -19.24 -3.58 0.45
C ALA A 224 -19.49 -2.06 0.39
N SER A 225 -18.84 -1.28 1.25
CA SER A 225 -18.88 0.18 1.17
C SER A 225 -18.23 0.65 -0.12
N VAL A 226 -18.81 1.67 -0.76
CA VAL A 226 -18.30 2.22 -2.03
C VAL A 226 -17.96 3.68 -1.81
N ILE A 227 -16.66 4.01 -1.93
CA ILE A 227 -16.15 5.37 -1.87
C ILE A 227 -15.77 5.79 -3.27
N VAL A 228 -16.48 6.78 -3.82
CA VAL A 228 -16.23 7.34 -5.14
C VAL A 228 -15.60 8.72 -5.00
N LEU A 229 -14.42 8.91 -5.58
CA LEU A 229 -13.79 10.21 -5.75
C LEU A 229 -14.11 10.72 -7.17
N ASP A 230 -14.92 11.76 -7.26
CA ASP A 230 -15.18 12.48 -8.52
C ASP A 230 -14.19 13.65 -8.61
N LEU A 231 -13.05 13.39 -9.27
CA LEU A 231 -12.02 14.41 -9.52
C LEU A 231 -12.29 15.23 -10.79
N GLY A 232 -13.41 14.96 -11.46
CA GLY A 232 -13.87 15.64 -12.66
C GLY A 232 -14.73 16.86 -12.32
N LYS A 233 -15.82 17.03 -13.07
CA LYS A 233 -16.71 18.19 -12.99
C LYS A 233 -17.85 18.05 -11.98
N GLY A 234 -17.92 16.93 -11.25
CA GLY A 234 -19.02 16.68 -10.30
C GLY A 234 -20.26 16.03 -10.92
N ASP A 235 -20.15 15.45 -12.11
CA ASP A 235 -21.28 14.84 -12.82
C ASP A 235 -21.87 13.65 -12.05
N LEU A 236 -21.07 12.98 -11.20
CA LEU A 236 -21.52 11.82 -10.42
C LEU A 236 -22.47 12.19 -9.28
N ALA A 237 -22.43 13.43 -8.80
CA ALA A 237 -23.32 13.92 -7.75
C ALA A 237 -24.81 13.97 -8.18
N ASN A 238 -25.07 13.92 -9.48
CA ASN A 238 -26.42 13.98 -10.05
C ASN A 238 -26.97 12.61 -10.48
N GLN A 239 -26.22 11.53 -10.26
CA GLN A 239 -26.60 10.17 -10.64
C GLN A 239 -27.49 9.51 -9.57
N HIS A 240 -28.74 9.97 -9.45
CA HIS A 240 -29.68 9.59 -8.38
C HIS A 240 -29.85 8.08 -8.21
N ASP A 241 -30.02 7.34 -9.30
CA ASP A 241 -30.17 5.87 -9.27
C ASP A 241 -28.92 5.18 -8.74
N PHE A 242 -27.74 5.66 -9.14
CA PHE A 242 -26.46 5.18 -8.64
C PHE A 242 -26.32 5.45 -7.14
N ILE A 243 -26.50 6.70 -6.72
CA ILE A 243 -26.41 7.15 -5.32
C ILE A 243 -27.30 6.28 -4.43
N LYS A 244 -28.57 6.09 -4.82
CA LYS A 244 -29.54 5.26 -4.10
C LYS A 244 -29.12 3.80 -4.04
N THR A 245 -28.66 3.23 -5.16
CA THR A 245 -28.27 1.83 -5.26
C THR A 245 -27.06 1.51 -4.39
N ILE A 246 -26.07 2.41 -4.33
CA ILE A 246 -24.90 2.21 -3.47
C ILE A 246 -25.09 2.67 -2.03
N GLY A 247 -26.24 3.31 -1.74
CA GLY A 247 -26.56 3.88 -0.44
C GLY A 247 -25.56 4.96 -0.01
N ALA A 248 -25.08 5.76 -0.96
CA ALA A 248 -24.05 6.75 -0.71
C ALA A 248 -24.59 8.09 -0.24
N ARG A 249 -23.82 8.75 0.63
CA ARG A 249 -23.95 10.19 0.87
C ARG A 249 -23.05 10.95 -0.09
N VAL A 250 -23.59 11.99 -0.71
CA VAL A 250 -22.84 12.91 -1.57
C VAL A 250 -22.24 14.01 -0.71
N LEU A 251 -20.93 14.25 -0.86
CA LEU A 251 -20.18 15.34 -0.24
C LEU A 251 -19.67 16.29 -1.31
N HIS A 252 -20.05 17.56 -1.20
CA HIS A 252 -19.56 18.64 -2.07
C HIS A 252 -18.42 19.37 -1.37
N VAL A 253 -17.18 19.05 -1.71
CA VAL A 253 -16.00 19.70 -1.12
C VAL A 253 -15.67 20.95 -1.94
N PRO A 254 -15.50 22.14 -1.32
CA PRO A 254 -15.33 22.37 0.11
C PRO A 254 -16.58 22.89 0.86
N GLU A 255 -17.77 22.92 0.25
CA GLU A 255 -19.01 23.36 0.93
C GLU A 255 -19.32 22.50 2.16
N GLU A 256 -19.12 21.19 2.03
CA GLU A 256 -19.15 20.21 3.10
C GLU A 256 -17.78 19.51 3.19
N PRO A 257 -17.01 19.73 4.28
CA PRO A 257 -15.71 19.09 4.46
C PRO A 257 -15.86 17.59 4.66
N ILE A 258 -14.85 16.82 4.23
CA ILE A 258 -14.79 15.37 4.46
C ILE A 258 -14.77 15.12 5.98
N PRO A 259 -15.77 14.43 6.57
CA PRO A 259 -15.86 14.23 8.02
C PRO A 259 -14.99 13.04 8.46
N LEU A 260 -13.70 13.08 8.15
CA LEU A 260 -12.73 12.03 8.46
C LEU A 260 -11.56 12.61 9.24
N ASP A 261 -11.23 11.97 10.36
CA ASP A 261 -9.95 12.19 11.02
C ASP A 261 -8.83 11.55 10.19
N MET A 262 -8.22 12.38 9.35
CA MET A 262 -7.15 11.97 8.43
C MET A 262 -5.89 11.48 9.17
N PHE A 263 -5.72 11.89 10.43
CA PHE A 263 -4.54 11.59 11.26
C PHE A 263 -4.88 10.74 12.49
N HIS A 264 -5.99 9.99 12.42
CA HIS A 264 -6.43 9.11 13.51
C HIS A 264 -5.31 8.17 13.98
N GLY A 265 -5.10 8.13 15.30
CA GLY A 265 -4.07 7.30 15.94
C GLY A 265 -2.65 7.87 15.83
N SER A 266 -2.45 9.09 15.34
CA SER A 266 -1.10 9.69 15.30
C SER A 266 -0.49 9.85 16.69
N ASP A 267 -1.31 10.05 17.72
CA ASP A 267 -0.89 10.29 19.11
C ASP A 267 -0.61 9.00 19.90
N GLU A 268 -0.77 7.81 19.32
CA GLU A 268 -0.54 6.53 20.00
C GLU A 268 0.90 6.34 20.46
N SER A 269 1.87 6.85 19.68
CA SER A 269 3.30 6.76 19.95
C SER A 269 4.09 7.81 19.14
N ASP A 270 5.33 8.08 19.53
CA ASP A 270 6.21 8.95 18.74
C ASP A 270 6.52 8.40 17.34
N LEU A 271 6.51 7.06 17.19
CA LEU A 271 6.70 6.41 15.89
C LEU A 271 5.50 6.67 14.97
N THR A 272 4.27 6.46 15.46
CA THR A 272 3.04 6.72 14.69
C THR A 272 2.87 8.20 14.37
N ALA A 273 3.26 9.08 15.29
CA ALA A 273 3.29 10.53 15.05
C ALA A 273 4.28 10.87 13.92
N SER A 274 5.49 10.31 13.97
CA SER A 274 6.50 10.51 12.93
C SER A 274 6.02 9.99 11.56
N ASP A 275 5.41 8.80 11.51
CA ASP A 275 4.87 8.22 10.28
C ASP A 275 3.76 9.09 9.69
N ALA A 276 2.84 9.60 10.52
CA ALA A 276 1.77 10.48 10.11
C ALA A 276 2.31 11.83 9.57
N ILE A 277 3.33 12.40 10.20
CA ILE A 277 4.01 13.61 9.73
C ILE A 277 4.69 13.35 8.38
N MET A 278 5.37 12.22 8.21
CA MET A 278 6.04 11.87 6.94
C MET A 278 5.02 11.67 5.83
N GLY A 279 3.91 10.96 6.09
CA GLY A 279 2.81 10.82 5.14
C GLY A 279 2.22 12.17 4.73
N PHE A 280 1.86 13.01 5.71
CA PHE A 280 1.38 14.36 5.45
C PHE A 280 2.38 15.18 4.62
N ARG A 281 3.66 15.16 5.01
CA ARG A 281 4.74 15.88 4.31
C ARG A 281 4.84 15.48 2.86
N ASP A 282 4.81 14.18 2.57
CA ASP A 282 4.95 13.65 1.22
C ASP A 282 3.72 14.01 0.36
N SER A 283 2.52 13.97 0.94
CA SER A 283 1.26 14.43 0.34
C SER A 283 1.25 15.94 0.09
N PHE A 284 1.70 16.73 1.06
CA PHE A 284 1.81 18.18 0.99
C PHE A 284 2.81 18.61 -0.09
N ALA A 285 3.99 18.00 -0.12
CA ALA A 285 5.04 18.32 -1.08
C ALA A 285 4.61 18.09 -2.54
N LYS A 286 3.67 17.18 -2.79
CA LYS A 286 3.12 16.92 -4.14
C LYS A 286 2.17 18.00 -4.64
N VAL A 287 1.55 18.77 -3.74
CA VAL A 287 0.61 19.85 -4.11
C VAL A 287 1.26 21.23 -4.08
N MET A 288 2.48 21.35 -3.55
CA MET A 288 3.24 22.59 -3.61
C MET A 288 3.58 22.99 -5.05
N GLN A 289 3.39 24.27 -5.37
CA GLN A 289 3.73 24.82 -6.70
C GLN A 289 5.24 24.76 -7.00
N SER A 290 6.06 24.88 -5.95
CA SER A 290 7.52 24.75 -6.02
C SER A 290 7.97 23.54 -5.21
N LYS A 291 8.91 22.75 -5.74
CA LYS A 291 9.49 21.61 -5.02
C LYS A 291 10.13 22.08 -3.71
N ALA A 292 9.66 21.53 -2.59
CA ALA A 292 10.25 21.81 -1.29
C ALA A 292 11.72 21.36 -1.21
N GLY A 293 12.59 22.23 -0.72
CA GLY A 293 13.97 21.89 -0.40
C GLY A 293 14.07 21.03 0.86
N ALA A 294 15.19 20.31 1.03
CA ALA A 294 15.42 19.45 2.19
C ALA A 294 15.26 20.18 3.53
N VAL A 295 15.72 21.44 3.61
CA VAL A 295 15.57 22.28 4.81
C VAL A 295 14.10 22.55 5.13
N GLN A 296 13.27 22.83 4.12
CA GLN A 296 11.84 23.11 4.32
C GLN A 296 11.09 21.87 4.82
N LEU A 297 11.42 20.71 4.25
CA LEU A 297 10.84 19.42 4.64
C LEU A 297 11.22 19.03 6.09
N GLU A 298 12.47 19.27 6.49
CA GLU A 298 12.91 19.04 7.87
C GLU A 298 12.29 20.05 8.84
N THR A 299 12.20 21.33 8.44
CA THR A 299 11.53 22.39 9.22
C THR A 299 10.08 22.03 9.48
N MET A 300 9.35 21.56 8.47
CA MET A 300 7.96 21.11 8.62
C MET A 300 7.84 19.93 9.59
N LYS A 301 8.76 18.95 9.49
CA LYS A 301 8.77 17.81 10.42
C LYS A 301 8.97 18.25 11.87
N ASP A 302 9.90 19.16 12.12
CA ASP A 302 10.17 19.67 13.46
C ASP A 302 9.03 20.52 14.01
N ALA A 303 8.39 21.34 13.16
CA ALA A 303 7.23 22.15 13.53
C ALA A 303 6.01 21.31 13.93
N LEU A 304 5.77 20.20 13.22
CA LEU A 304 4.57 19.38 13.43
C LEU A 304 4.73 18.31 14.50
N ARG A 305 5.95 17.95 14.90
CA ARG A 305 6.20 16.90 15.92
C ARG A 305 5.43 17.12 17.23
N PRO A 306 5.43 18.32 17.84
CA PRO A 306 4.69 18.54 19.09
C PRO A 306 3.18 18.40 18.94
N LEU A 307 2.65 18.76 17.77
CA LEU A 307 1.21 18.69 17.47
C LEU A 307 0.76 17.22 17.36
N PHE A 308 1.45 16.44 16.53
CA PHE A 308 1.07 15.05 16.24
C PHE A 308 1.29 14.09 17.41
N SER A 309 2.30 14.33 18.27
CA SER A 309 2.54 13.49 19.46
C SER A 309 1.58 13.75 20.63
N ARG A 310 0.79 14.84 20.62
CA ARG A 310 0.02 15.27 21.81
C ARG A 310 -1.47 15.47 21.57
N ARG A 311 -1.89 15.70 20.33
CA ARG A 311 -3.25 16.13 20.02
C ARG A 311 -3.97 15.10 19.15
N LYS A 312 -5.18 14.73 19.57
CA LYS A 312 -6.16 14.00 18.76
C LYS A 312 -6.93 14.94 17.87
N ASN A 313 -7.55 14.41 16.81
CA ASN A 313 -8.45 15.14 15.92
C ASN A 313 -7.75 16.39 15.33
N ILE A 314 -6.63 16.18 14.63
CA ILE A 314 -5.83 17.26 14.05
C ILE A 314 -6.52 17.77 12.77
N SER A 315 -6.79 19.07 12.71
CA SER A 315 -7.30 19.73 11.51
C SER A 315 -6.17 20.36 10.70
N LEU A 316 -6.45 20.70 9.43
CA LEU A 316 -5.51 21.46 8.61
C LEU A 316 -5.23 22.87 9.16
N GLY A 317 -6.20 23.46 9.87
CA GLY A 317 -6.01 24.72 10.58
C GLY A 317 -5.00 24.61 11.72
N ASP A 318 -5.03 23.51 12.46
CA ASP A 318 -4.05 23.25 13.53
C ASP A 318 -2.63 23.09 12.98
N ILE A 319 -2.50 22.41 11.84
CA ILE A 319 -1.22 22.29 11.10
C ILE A 319 -0.72 23.66 10.66
N SER A 320 -1.60 24.49 10.08
CA SER A 320 -1.28 25.85 9.64
C SER A 320 -0.80 26.71 10.81
N GLN A 321 -1.48 26.66 11.95
CA GLN A 321 -1.08 27.39 13.15
C GLN A 321 0.28 26.93 13.67
N ALA A 322 0.48 25.61 13.82
CA ALA A 322 1.75 25.06 14.30
C ALA A 322 2.94 25.43 13.39
N LEU A 323 2.73 25.48 12.07
CA LEU A 323 3.76 25.93 11.14
C LEU A 323 4.08 27.42 11.30
N ARG A 324 3.06 28.27 11.44
CA ARG A 324 3.25 29.72 11.61
C ARG A 324 3.97 30.04 12.91
N ASP A 325 3.50 29.48 14.02
CA ASP A 325 4.11 29.67 15.34
C ASP A 325 5.60 29.29 15.31
N PHE A 326 5.93 28.16 14.70
CA PHE A 326 7.32 27.70 14.58
C PHE A 326 8.19 28.63 13.72
N TYR A 327 7.64 29.18 12.63
CA TYR A 327 8.37 30.13 11.77
C TYR A 327 8.59 31.45 12.49
N ASP A 328 7.59 31.95 13.21
CA ASP A 328 7.66 33.20 13.98
C ASP A 328 8.64 33.08 15.15
N ASP A 329 8.57 32.02 15.94
CA ASP A 329 9.48 31.75 17.06
C ASP A 329 10.95 31.70 16.64
N ARG A 330 11.21 31.13 15.47
CA ARG A 330 12.56 31.00 14.89
C ARG A 330 12.95 32.16 13.98
N LYS A 331 12.08 33.16 13.79
CA LYS A 331 12.27 34.31 12.88
C LYS A 331 12.64 33.89 11.46
N LEU A 332 12.04 32.79 10.99
CA LEU A 332 12.21 32.30 9.63
C LEU A 332 11.43 33.18 8.65
N LYS A 333 11.95 33.33 7.43
CA LYS A 333 11.21 34.03 6.37
C LYS A 333 10.10 33.13 5.85
N THR A 334 8.95 33.74 5.53
CA THR A 334 7.86 33.05 4.83
C THR A 334 8.36 32.50 3.51
N ASP A 335 8.01 31.25 3.23
CA ASP A 335 8.43 30.54 2.03
C ASP A 335 7.26 29.80 1.39
N SER A 336 7.57 28.89 0.46
CA SER A 336 6.56 28.10 -0.24
C SER A 336 5.75 27.16 0.67
N VAL A 337 6.26 26.76 1.84
CA VAL A 337 5.49 25.95 2.80
C VAL A 337 4.39 26.80 3.42
N ILE A 338 4.74 27.99 3.93
CA ILE A 338 3.77 28.92 4.52
C ILE A 338 2.77 29.41 3.46
N SER A 339 3.21 29.68 2.23
CA SER A 339 2.29 30.04 1.14
C SER A 339 1.31 28.90 0.84
N THR A 340 1.81 27.68 0.65
CA THR A 340 0.97 26.54 0.26
C THR A 340 -0.04 26.19 1.36
N ILE A 341 0.36 26.19 2.63
CA ILE A 341 -0.59 25.91 3.73
C ILE A 341 -1.62 27.04 3.89
N SER A 342 -1.27 28.29 3.54
CA SER A 342 -2.23 29.40 3.51
C SER A 342 -3.32 29.14 2.47
N ASP A 343 -2.93 28.83 1.23
CA ASP A 343 -3.86 28.54 0.13
C ASP A 343 -4.77 27.34 0.46
N LEU A 344 -4.18 26.30 1.06
CA LEU A 344 -4.90 25.10 1.46
C LEU A 344 -5.88 25.32 2.61
N THR A 345 -5.69 26.37 3.43
CA THR A 345 -6.55 26.67 4.58
C THR A 345 -7.56 27.79 4.33
N GLU A 346 -7.64 28.33 3.11
CA GLU A 346 -8.70 29.27 2.70
C GLU A 346 -10.11 28.66 2.82
N ARG A 347 -10.21 27.33 2.68
CA ARG A 347 -11.43 26.56 2.83
C ARG A 347 -11.14 25.30 3.66
N ILE A 348 -12.16 24.78 4.34
CA ILE A 348 -12.03 23.55 5.12
C ILE A 348 -12.32 22.36 4.19
N ILE A 349 -11.29 21.55 3.88
CA ILE A 349 -11.41 20.39 2.99
C ILE A 349 -11.72 19.08 3.72
N PHE A 350 -11.31 18.97 4.98
CA PHE A 350 -11.64 17.86 5.87
C PHE A 350 -11.77 18.36 7.31
N GLN A 351 -12.52 17.61 8.12
CA GLN A 351 -12.64 17.83 9.55
C GLN A 351 -12.65 16.48 10.28
N PRO A 352 -11.99 16.39 11.45
CA PRO A 352 -11.90 15.15 12.23
C PRO A 352 -13.20 14.85 12.98
N GLY A 353 -14.24 14.48 12.21
CA GLY A 353 -15.59 14.20 12.73
C GLY A 353 -15.93 12.72 12.88
N MET A 354 -15.21 11.84 12.18
CA MET A 354 -15.38 10.38 12.28
C MET A 354 -14.01 9.68 12.28
N SER A 355 -13.93 8.55 12.97
CA SER A 355 -12.80 7.64 12.84
C SER A 355 -12.79 6.94 11.48
N PRO A 356 -11.63 6.43 11.02
CA PRO A 356 -11.53 5.70 9.77
C PRO A 356 -12.47 4.49 9.68
N SER A 357 -12.66 3.75 10.78
CA SER A 357 -13.56 2.58 10.81
C SER A 357 -15.00 2.96 10.49
N ARG A 358 -15.50 4.04 11.11
CA ARG A 358 -16.84 4.58 10.85
C ARG A 358 -16.95 5.13 9.44
N PHE A 359 -16.01 5.95 9.01
CA PHE A 359 -16.04 6.55 7.68
C PHE A 359 -16.02 5.51 6.56
N PHE A 360 -15.07 4.57 6.58
CA PHE A 360 -14.92 3.54 5.54
C PHE A 360 -15.95 2.41 5.63
N SER A 361 -16.79 2.37 6.68
CA SER A 361 -17.97 1.49 6.72
C SER A 361 -19.15 2.02 5.90
N GLN A 362 -19.13 3.31 5.52
CA GLN A 362 -20.19 3.98 4.79
C GLN A 362 -19.82 4.19 3.32
N SER A 363 -20.84 4.33 2.47
CA SER A 363 -20.65 4.66 1.06
C SER A 363 -20.67 6.18 0.86
N TRP A 364 -19.77 6.70 0.03
CA TRP A 364 -19.57 8.13 -0.20
C TRP A 364 -19.39 8.40 -1.69
N ILE A 365 -19.92 9.54 -2.14
CA ILE A 365 -19.51 10.17 -3.40
C ILE A 365 -18.95 11.53 -3.02
N ILE A 366 -17.65 11.73 -3.22
CA ILE A 366 -16.94 12.94 -2.85
C ILE A 366 -16.61 13.68 -4.14
N THR A 367 -17.25 14.84 -4.35
CA THR A 367 -16.99 15.70 -5.50
C THR A 367 -16.22 16.94 -5.08
N PHE A 368 -15.30 17.34 -5.96
CA PHE A 368 -14.40 18.49 -5.76
C PHE A 368 -14.63 19.58 -6.81
N ALA A 369 -15.81 19.62 -7.45
CA ALA A 369 -16.10 20.52 -8.58
C ALA A 369 -15.85 22.01 -8.27
N ASN A 370 -16.00 22.40 -7.00
CA ASN A 370 -15.84 23.78 -6.53
C ASN A 370 -14.53 23.99 -5.73
N ALA A 371 -13.69 22.96 -5.59
CA ALA A 371 -12.41 23.04 -4.91
C ALA A 371 -11.28 23.40 -5.88
N HIS A 372 -10.28 24.12 -5.40
CA HIS A 372 -9.05 24.34 -6.17
C HIS A 372 -8.29 23.02 -6.37
N ASP A 373 -7.52 22.89 -7.46
CA ASP A 373 -6.78 21.66 -7.76
C ASP A 373 -5.84 21.25 -6.62
N THR A 374 -5.17 22.20 -5.96
CA THR A 374 -4.31 21.96 -4.80
C THR A 374 -5.07 21.31 -3.64
N GLN A 375 -6.27 21.83 -3.33
CA GLN A 375 -7.15 21.33 -2.27
C GLN A 375 -7.71 19.94 -2.61
N LYS A 376 -8.20 19.77 -3.84
CA LYS A 376 -8.69 18.48 -4.38
C LYS A 376 -7.62 17.40 -4.29
N ASN A 377 -6.42 17.69 -4.78
CA ASN A 377 -5.32 16.73 -4.81
C ASN A 377 -4.86 16.36 -3.40
N LEU A 378 -4.73 17.35 -2.50
CA LEU A 378 -4.35 17.07 -1.12
C LEU A 378 -5.39 16.20 -0.41
N ALA A 379 -6.67 16.53 -0.53
CA ALA A 379 -7.75 15.75 0.07
C ALA A 379 -7.74 14.30 -0.43
N ALA A 380 -7.54 14.10 -1.74
CA ALA A 380 -7.44 12.77 -2.32
C ALA A 380 -6.22 11.99 -1.82
N TYR A 381 -5.05 12.63 -1.73
CA TYR A 381 -3.83 12.00 -1.20
C TYR A 381 -3.98 11.61 0.28
N LEU A 382 -4.50 12.51 1.12
CA LEU A 382 -4.75 12.22 2.52
C LEU A 382 -5.78 11.09 2.71
N LEU A 383 -6.86 11.08 1.93
CA LEU A 383 -7.84 9.98 1.98
C LEU A 383 -7.19 8.63 1.61
N LEU A 384 -6.30 8.61 0.61
CA LEU A 384 -5.53 7.41 0.25
C LEU A 384 -4.59 6.96 1.38
N ASP A 385 -3.90 7.90 2.03
CA ASP A 385 -3.02 7.63 3.17
C ASP A 385 -3.81 7.07 4.36
N THR A 386 -4.93 7.71 4.73
CA THR A 386 -5.79 7.27 5.81
C THR A 386 -6.39 5.88 5.53
N LEU A 387 -6.82 5.62 4.30
CA LEU A 387 -7.29 4.29 3.88
C LEU A 387 -6.18 3.23 3.99
N ASN A 388 -4.97 3.55 3.52
CA ASN A 388 -3.82 2.66 3.57
C ASN A 388 -3.49 2.28 5.03
N THR A 389 -3.42 3.28 5.92
CA THR A 389 -3.14 3.09 7.35
C THR A 389 -4.23 2.29 8.04
N PHE A 390 -5.50 2.58 7.76
CA PHE A 390 -6.64 1.83 8.30
C PHE A 390 -6.61 0.35 7.87
N LEU A 391 -6.38 0.06 6.59
CA LEU A 391 -6.38 -1.31 6.07
C LEU A 391 -5.15 -2.12 6.54
N LYS A 392 -4.00 -1.48 6.77
CA LYS A 392 -2.82 -2.14 7.37
C LYS A 392 -3.14 -2.72 8.75
N ARG A 393 -3.93 -2.01 9.56
CA ARG A 393 -4.33 -2.40 10.93
C ARG A 393 -5.50 -3.38 10.96
N THR A 394 -6.16 -3.61 9.83
CA THR A 394 -7.33 -4.47 9.72
C THR A 394 -6.93 -5.93 9.49
N PRO A 395 -7.64 -6.94 10.03
CA PRO A 395 -7.39 -8.34 9.71
C PRO A 395 -7.61 -8.64 8.21
N GLU A 396 -7.05 -9.73 7.72
CA GLU A 396 -7.35 -10.19 6.35
C GLU A 396 -8.84 -10.42 6.13
N ALA A 397 -9.29 -10.21 4.90
CA ALA A 397 -10.65 -10.55 4.52
C ALA A 397 -10.80 -12.08 4.44
N PRO A 398 -11.91 -12.65 4.93
CA PRO A 398 -12.16 -14.08 4.88
C PRO A 398 -12.21 -14.59 3.42
N GLN A 399 -12.00 -15.88 3.25
CA GLN A 399 -12.12 -16.59 1.97
C GLN A 399 -13.12 -17.73 2.09
N ASP A 400 -13.77 -18.07 0.98
CA ASP A 400 -14.63 -19.26 0.91
C ASP A 400 -13.79 -20.53 0.68
N ALA A 401 -14.46 -21.68 0.64
CA ALA A 401 -13.80 -22.97 0.42
C ALA A 401 -13.08 -23.05 -0.94
N GLN A 402 -13.46 -22.21 -1.89
CA GLN A 402 -12.88 -22.14 -3.23
C GLN A 402 -11.76 -21.09 -3.32
N GLY A 403 -11.53 -20.28 -2.27
CA GLY A 403 -10.49 -19.27 -2.20
C GLY A 403 -10.91 -17.86 -2.62
N HIS A 404 -12.20 -17.61 -2.92
CA HIS A 404 -12.70 -16.27 -3.23
C HIS A 404 -12.65 -15.40 -1.98
N ARG A 405 -11.96 -14.27 -2.07
CA ARG A 405 -11.80 -13.34 -0.95
C ARG A 405 -12.97 -12.38 -0.88
N ALA A 406 -13.50 -12.15 0.33
CA ALA A 406 -14.58 -11.19 0.53
C ALA A 406 -14.13 -9.77 0.12
N ILE A 407 -14.95 -9.08 -0.68
CA ILE A 407 -14.78 -7.66 -0.96
C ILE A 407 -15.46 -6.89 0.16
N ARG A 408 -14.70 -6.03 0.85
CA ARG A 408 -15.14 -5.30 2.05
C ARG A 408 -15.37 -3.83 1.79
N ALA A 409 -14.58 -3.25 0.89
CA ALA A 409 -14.68 -1.87 0.43
C ALA A 409 -14.26 -1.75 -1.02
N VAL A 410 -14.81 -0.76 -1.69
CA VAL A 410 -14.44 -0.35 -3.04
C VAL A 410 -14.03 1.12 -3.02
N LEU A 411 -12.83 1.40 -3.51
CA LEU A 411 -12.39 2.76 -3.84
C LEU A 411 -12.49 2.94 -5.36
N ALA A 412 -13.35 3.84 -5.82
CA ALA A 412 -13.46 4.22 -7.21
C ALA A 412 -12.98 5.66 -7.40
N VAL A 413 -12.18 5.91 -8.44
CA VAL A 413 -11.72 7.25 -8.79
C VAL A 413 -12.10 7.53 -10.24
N ASP A 414 -12.97 8.52 -10.46
CA ASP A 414 -13.20 9.07 -11.79
C ASP A 414 -12.20 10.18 -12.10
N GLU A 415 -11.79 10.29 -13.36
CA GLU A 415 -10.74 11.23 -13.81
C GLU A 415 -9.43 11.11 -13.02
N ALA A 416 -8.96 9.86 -12.86
CA ALA A 416 -7.82 9.49 -12.02
C ALA A 416 -6.44 9.97 -12.51
N ARG A 417 -6.37 10.71 -13.65
CA ARG A 417 -5.12 11.16 -14.28
C ARG A 417 -4.13 11.79 -13.30
N HIS A 418 -4.59 12.75 -12.50
CA HIS A 418 -3.71 13.45 -11.55
C HIS A 418 -3.16 12.51 -10.47
N LEU A 419 -3.96 11.55 -9.98
CA LEU A 419 -3.50 10.57 -9.00
C LEU A 419 -2.48 9.61 -9.61
N LEU A 420 -2.73 9.11 -10.83
CA LEU A 420 -1.84 8.19 -11.53
C LEU A 420 -0.46 8.83 -11.81
N VAL A 421 -0.43 10.05 -12.37
CA VAL A 421 0.80 10.78 -12.69
C VAL A 421 1.60 11.13 -11.42
N SER A 422 0.91 11.37 -10.30
CA SER A 422 1.57 11.78 -9.07
C SER A 422 2.48 10.72 -8.45
N ARG A 423 2.37 9.44 -8.81
CA ARG A 423 3.10 8.33 -8.17
C ARG A 423 2.94 8.32 -6.65
N HIS A 424 1.71 8.49 -6.19
CA HIS A 424 1.41 8.51 -4.77
C HIS A 424 1.63 7.12 -4.15
N LYS A 425 2.48 7.03 -3.11
CA LYS A 425 2.85 5.73 -2.51
C LYS A 425 1.62 4.99 -1.96
N ALA A 426 0.70 5.69 -1.30
CA ALA A 426 -0.47 5.04 -0.73
C ALA A 426 -1.41 4.46 -1.79
N LEU A 427 -1.49 5.04 -3.00
CA LEU A 427 -2.26 4.43 -4.08
C LEU A 427 -1.64 3.09 -4.50
N SER A 428 -0.30 3.03 -4.60
CA SER A 428 0.45 1.80 -4.90
C SER A 428 0.25 0.75 -3.82
N ASP A 429 0.37 1.14 -2.55
CA ASP A 429 0.14 0.24 -1.42
C ASP A 429 -1.31 -0.27 -1.41
N ASN A 430 -2.30 0.60 -1.68
CA ASN A 430 -3.72 0.22 -1.75
C ASN A 430 -3.98 -0.85 -2.82
N ILE A 431 -3.34 -0.74 -3.99
CA ILE A 431 -3.50 -1.70 -5.09
C ILE A 431 -2.67 -2.98 -4.87
N ARG A 432 -1.46 -2.87 -4.30
CA ARG A 432 -0.55 -4.00 -4.16
C ARG A 432 -0.81 -4.84 -2.91
N LEU A 433 -1.06 -4.17 -1.77
CA LEU A 433 -1.07 -4.81 -0.46
C LEU A 433 -2.49 -5.12 0.04
N HIS A 434 -3.46 -4.29 -0.32
CA HIS A 434 -4.78 -4.34 0.33
C HIS A 434 -5.84 -5.18 -0.39
N ARG A 435 -5.47 -5.84 -1.49
CA ARG A 435 -6.23 -6.97 -2.04
C ARG A 435 -6.53 -8.02 -0.95
N ALA A 436 -5.54 -8.37 -0.13
CA ALA A 436 -5.70 -9.33 0.98
C ALA A 436 -6.66 -8.79 2.07
N LYS A 437 -6.82 -7.47 2.15
CA LYS A 437 -7.77 -6.82 3.04
C LYS A 437 -9.15 -6.65 2.40
N GLY A 438 -9.41 -7.24 1.23
CA GLY A 438 -10.70 -7.15 0.55
C GLY A 438 -10.99 -5.77 -0.03
N LEU A 439 -9.96 -4.97 -0.33
CA LEU A 439 -10.11 -3.72 -1.06
C LEU A 439 -10.17 -4.00 -2.56
N MET A 440 -11.20 -3.48 -3.22
CA MET A 440 -11.26 -3.31 -4.67
C MET A 440 -10.92 -1.85 -5.00
N VAL A 441 -10.13 -1.63 -6.05
CA VAL A 441 -9.79 -0.28 -6.54
C VAL A 441 -10.17 -0.22 -8.00
N THR A 442 -10.96 0.79 -8.37
CA THR A 442 -11.35 1.07 -9.74
C THR A 442 -10.84 2.45 -10.12
N LEU A 443 -10.06 2.52 -11.19
CA LEU A 443 -9.50 3.77 -11.69
C LEU A 443 -10.04 4.03 -13.09
N ALA A 444 -10.65 5.19 -13.30
CA ALA A 444 -11.11 5.60 -14.62
C ALA A 444 -10.30 6.81 -15.12
N SER A 445 -9.71 6.71 -16.32
CA SER A 445 -8.97 7.80 -16.97
C SER A 445 -9.29 7.92 -18.45
N GLN A 446 -9.00 9.08 -19.03
CA GLN A 446 -9.25 9.34 -20.44
C GLN A 446 -8.21 8.71 -21.37
N SER A 447 -6.93 8.70 -20.94
CA SER A 447 -5.85 8.11 -21.71
C SER A 447 -5.24 6.91 -20.99
N PRO A 448 -4.94 5.82 -21.72
CA PRO A 448 -4.05 4.78 -21.23
C PRO A 448 -2.64 5.27 -20.89
N ASP A 449 -2.17 6.36 -21.50
CA ASP A 449 -0.86 6.96 -21.18
C ASP A 449 -0.79 7.48 -19.74
N ASP A 450 -1.94 7.83 -19.14
CA ASP A 450 -1.97 8.28 -17.75
C ASP A 450 -1.49 7.17 -16.79
N TYR A 451 -1.61 5.90 -17.20
CA TYR A 451 -1.14 4.74 -16.45
C TYR A 451 0.37 4.45 -16.62
N ASP A 452 1.04 5.05 -17.61
CA ASP A 452 2.51 4.96 -17.78
C ASP A 452 3.25 5.81 -16.73
N GLY A 453 2.58 6.84 -16.23
CA GLY A 453 3.02 7.59 -15.06
C GLY A 453 3.00 6.75 -13.77
N ALA A 454 2.23 5.67 -13.73
CA ALA A 454 2.12 4.78 -12.58
C ALA A 454 3.39 3.88 -12.54
N GLY A 455 4.02 3.68 -11.37
CA GLY A 455 5.14 2.73 -11.26
C GLY A 455 4.78 1.34 -11.78
N ASP A 456 5.73 0.61 -12.36
CA ASP A 456 5.50 -0.66 -13.10
C ASP A 456 4.57 -1.65 -12.36
N ASP A 457 4.64 -1.68 -11.02
CA ASP A 457 3.80 -2.49 -10.15
C ASP A 457 2.27 -2.30 -10.31
N TYR A 458 1.77 -1.12 -10.70
CA TYR A 458 0.31 -0.87 -10.73
C TYR A 458 -0.41 -1.75 -11.74
N LEU A 459 0.18 -1.89 -12.93
CA LEU A 459 -0.45 -2.52 -14.09
C LEU A 459 -0.50 -4.03 -13.93
N GLU A 460 0.54 -4.61 -13.33
CA GLU A 460 0.59 -6.03 -12.99
C GLU A 460 -0.49 -6.42 -11.96
N ASN A 461 -0.91 -5.46 -11.15
CA ASN A 461 -1.95 -5.64 -10.15
C ASN A 461 -3.35 -5.25 -10.65
N ILE A 462 -3.56 -4.98 -11.94
CA ILE A 462 -4.90 -4.81 -12.52
C ILE A 462 -5.40 -6.16 -13.03
N GLY A 463 -6.51 -6.64 -12.48
CA GLY A 463 -7.11 -7.89 -12.94
C GLY A 463 -7.99 -7.73 -14.16
N LEU A 464 -8.69 -6.60 -14.26
CA LEU A 464 -9.60 -6.32 -15.37
C LEU A 464 -9.28 -4.97 -16.02
N PRO A 465 -8.56 -4.97 -17.16
CA PRO A 465 -8.44 -3.80 -18.02
C PRO A 465 -9.66 -3.68 -18.94
N VAL A 466 -10.29 -2.51 -18.95
CA VAL A 466 -11.41 -2.13 -19.82
C VAL A 466 -10.98 -0.91 -20.62
N CYS A 467 -10.78 -1.05 -21.93
CA CYS A 467 -10.37 0.05 -22.78
C CYS A 467 -11.40 0.31 -23.88
N PHE A 468 -12.11 1.43 -23.78
CA PHE A 468 -12.97 1.96 -24.83
C PHE A 468 -12.15 2.67 -25.91
N LYS A 469 -12.86 3.19 -26.91
CA LYS A 469 -12.26 4.02 -27.96
C LYS A 469 -11.35 5.10 -27.36
N THR A 470 -10.11 5.13 -27.86
CA THR A 470 -9.13 6.17 -27.57
C THR A 470 -8.18 6.33 -28.75
N ASN A 471 -7.68 7.56 -28.94
CA ASN A 471 -6.70 7.88 -29.97
C ASN A 471 -5.24 7.70 -29.47
N ALA A 472 -5.05 7.28 -28.22
CA ALA A 472 -3.73 6.98 -27.69
C ALA A 472 -3.05 5.89 -28.54
N VAL A 473 -1.78 6.12 -28.86
CA VAL A 473 -0.95 5.10 -29.54
C VAL A 473 -0.71 3.97 -28.55
N SER A 474 -0.67 2.71 -29.02
CA SER A 474 -0.39 1.54 -28.18
C SER A 474 1.00 1.62 -27.54
N ASN A 475 1.09 2.30 -26.40
CA ASN A 475 2.27 2.41 -25.56
C ASN A 475 2.63 1.05 -24.92
N GLN A 476 3.76 0.98 -24.25
CA GLN A 476 4.23 -0.24 -23.60
C GLN A 476 3.22 -0.75 -22.54
N VAL A 477 2.55 0.16 -21.84
CA VAL A 477 1.52 -0.13 -20.83
C VAL A 477 0.34 -0.91 -21.40
N LEU A 478 -0.23 -0.44 -22.50
CA LEU A 478 -1.32 -1.12 -23.20
C LEU A 478 -0.88 -2.48 -23.73
N GLN A 479 0.35 -2.57 -24.25
CA GLN A 479 0.89 -3.84 -24.72
C GLN A 479 1.05 -4.86 -23.60
N ASN A 480 1.46 -4.41 -22.41
CA ASN A 480 1.57 -5.25 -21.23
C ASN A 480 0.20 -5.69 -20.72
N MET A 481 -0.76 -4.76 -20.58
CA MET A 481 -2.13 -5.06 -20.11
C MET A 481 -2.88 -6.02 -21.04
N PHE A 482 -2.80 -5.79 -22.36
CA PHE A 482 -3.52 -6.57 -23.37
C PHE A 482 -2.69 -7.68 -23.99
N ARG A 483 -1.45 -7.90 -23.50
CA ARG A 483 -0.52 -8.94 -23.95
C ARG A 483 -0.31 -8.96 -25.48
N GLY A 484 -0.24 -7.77 -26.08
CA GLY A 484 -0.08 -7.63 -27.53
C GLY A 484 -0.28 -6.20 -28.02
N LYS A 485 0.08 -5.97 -29.29
CA LYS A 485 -0.18 -4.69 -29.96
C LYS A 485 -1.66 -4.66 -30.37
N VAL A 486 -2.43 -3.80 -29.71
CA VAL A 486 -3.86 -3.66 -30.02
C VAL A 486 -4.22 -2.21 -30.30
N SER A 487 -5.14 -2.00 -31.24
CA SER A 487 -5.64 -0.68 -31.61
C SER A 487 -7.04 -0.46 -31.04
N PHE A 488 -7.21 0.65 -30.33
CA PHE A 488 -8.48 1.05 -29.72
C PHE A 488 -9.20 2.15 -30.52
N ALA A 489 -8.51 2.79 -31.47
CA ALA A 489 -9.04 3.94 -32.23
C ALA A 489 -10.26 3.59 -33.09
N ALA A 490 -10.35 2.33 -33.54
CA ALA A 490 -11.44 1.83 -34.38
C ALA A 490 -12.64 1.27 -33.60
N LEU A 491 -12.61 1.28 -32.26
CA LEU A 491 -13.73 0.76 -31.46
C LEU A 491 -14.97 1.65 -31.60
N PRO A 492 -16.18 1.09 -31.82
CA PRO A 492 -17.42 1.86 -31.75
C PRO A 492 -17.68 2.43 -30.35
N ILE A 493 -18.53 3.46 -30.26
CA ILE A 493 -19.01 3.98 -28.97
C ILE A 493 -19.77 2.85 -28.24
N GLY A 494 -19.56 2.73 -26.93
CA GLY A 494 -20.17 1.67 -26.12
C GLY A 494 -19.57 0.29 -26.35
N VAL A 495 -18.52 0.15 -27.17
CA VAL A 495 -17.74 -1.09 -27.29
C VAL A 495 -16.39 -0.86 -26.65
N PHE A 496 -16.01 -1.76 -25.75
CA PHE A 496 -14.68 -1.79 -25.15
C PHE A 496 -13.95 -3.06 -25.50
N MET A 497 -12.65 -3.03 -25.26
CA MET A 497 -11.80 -4.19 -25.33
C MET A 497 -11.32 -4.57 -23.94
N THR A 498 -11.27 -5.87 -23.68
CA THR A 498 -10.81 -6.46 -22.41
C THR A 498 -10.13 -7.81 -22.66
N MET A 499 -9.74 -8.51 -21.61
CA MET A 499 -9.05 -9.79 -21.66
C MET A 499 -9.96 -10.95 -21.23
N LYS A 500 -10.06 -11.99 -22.06
CA LYS A 500 -10.66 -13.28 -21.72
C LYS A 500 -9.67 -14.39 -22.05
N SER A 501 -9.36 -15.26 -21.10
CA SER A 501 -8.42 -16.39 -21.30
C SER A 501 -7.08 -15.95 -21.93
N SER A 502 -6.53 -14.82 -21.48
CA SER A 502 -5.28 -14.21 -22.00
C SER A 502 -5.33 -13.69 -23.44
N LYS A 503 -6.53 -13.51 -24.02
CA LYS A 503 -6.72 -12.93 -25.36
C LYS A 503 -7.55 -11.65 -25.29
N PRO A 504 -7.19 -10.60 -26.05
CA PRO A 504 -8.04 -9.44 -26.23
C PRO A 504 -9.34 -9.82 -26.93
N ILE A 505 -10.47 -9.38 -26.38
CA ILE A 505 -11.80 -9.55 -26.96
C ILE A 505 -12.55 -8.21 -26.95
N LYS A 506 -13.53 -8.07 -27.85
CA LYS A 506 -14.41 -6.90 -27.90
C LYS A 506 -15.73 -7.21 -27.22
N VAL A 507 -16.18 -6.31 -26.37
CA VAL A 507 -17.44 -6.42 -25.63
C VAL A 507 -18.25 -5.15 -25.85
N LYS A 508 -19.50 -5.33 -26.28
CA LYS A 508 -20.51 -4.27 -26.32
C LYS A 508 -21.08 -4.11 -24.92
N ALA A 509 -20.84 -2.96 -24.31
CA ALA A 509 -21.39 -2.60 -23.01
C ALA A 509 -22.93 -2.56 -23.06
N PHE A 510 -23.54 -2.82 -21.90
CA PHE A 510 -25.00 -2.88 -21.68
C PHE A 510 -25.74 -1.55 -21.91
#